data_AF-A0A1Y1JQP8-F1
#
_entry.id   AF-A0A1Y1JQP8-F1
#
_cell.length_a   1.000
_cell.length_b   1.000
_cell.length_c   1.000
_cell.angle_alpha   90.00
_cell.angle_beta   90.00
_cell.angle_gamma   90.00
#
_symmetry.space_group_name_H-M   'P 1'
#
loop_
_entity.id
_entity.type
_entity.pdbx_description
1 polymer ?
#
loop_
_entity_poly.entity_id
_entity_poly.type
_entity_poly.pdbx_seq_one_letter_code
_entity_poly.pdbx_strand_id
1 'polypeptide(L)'
;METGKETKKNEISLLEIKRKAQNEKESQKNDNKPRKFRIINYTSRDSLVAKAEKDFFLYFCFLCGFNCLISEIDISHLPTRTTDGSIIYPFKNVVHKKFHKTKKEHILIQRNNEAIEVQFRILCKECQVPIGYVNCLSEDNSLIYYYDYAFVRDQTKSKFLSDVLL
;
A
#
# COMPACT_ATOMS: atom_id res chain seq x y z
N MET A 1 33.74 -66.38 29.17
CA MET A 1 32.34 -66.29 28.68
C MET A 1 31.64 -65.31 29.61
N GLU A 2 31.45 -64.07 29.16
CA GLU A 2 30.16 -63.51 28.70
C GLU A 2 29.25 -63.12 29.88
N THR A 3 28.53 -62.01 29.95
CA THR A 3 28.46 -60.71 29.25
C THR A 3 27.68 -59.79 30.23
N GLY A 4 27.96 -58.48 30.19
CA GLY A 4 27.27 -57.52 31.04
C GLY A 4 25.83 -57.22 30.61
N LYS A 5 25.08 -56.55 31.51
CA LYS A 5 23.95 -55.70 31.15
C LYS A 5 23.63 -54.73 32.28
N GLU A 6 24.25 -53.54 32.23
CA GLU A 6 23.80 -52.37 32.98
C GLU A 6 22.47 -51.87 32.41
N THR A 7 21.41 -51.90 33.23
CA THR A 7 20.12 -51.29 32.92
C THR A 7 20.19 -49.78 33.17
N LYS A 8 20.62 -49.02 32.16
CA LYS A 8 20.50 -47.55 32.15
C LYS A 8 19.01 -47.17 32.08
N LYS A 9 18.45 -46.69 33.19
CA LYS A 9 17.16 -45.98 33.19
C LYS A 9 17.36 -44.66 32.45
N ASN A 10 16.67 -44.50 31.32
CA ASN A 10 16.61 -43.23 30.60
C ASN A 10 15.81 -42.22 31.45
N GLU A 11 16.52 -41.46 32.29
CA GLU A 11 15.97 -40.33 33.03
C GLU A 11 15.83 -39.14 32.09
N ILE A 12 14.66 -39.02 31.47
CA ILE A 12 14.31 -37.87 30.64
C ILE A 12 13.96 -36.73 31.59
N SER A 13 14.63 -35.59 31.44
CA SER A 13 14.43 -34.46 32.34
C SER A 13 13.03 -33.85 32.17
N LEU A 14 12.41 -33.42 33.27
CA LEU A 14 11.13 -32.69 33.27
C LEU A 14 11.15 -31.47 32.34
N LEU A 15 12.33 -30.87 32.14
CA LEU A 15 12.56 -29.76 31.22
C LEU A 15 12.42 -30.16 29.74
N GLU A 16 12.85 -31.36 29.38
CA GLU A 16 12.75 -31.89 28.01
C GLU A 16 11.31 -32.26 27.67
N ILE A 17 10.58 -32.86 28.62
CA ILE A 17 9.15 -33.15 28.48
C ILE A 17 8.37 -31.84 28.26
N LYS A 18 8.69 -30.79 29.01
CA LYS A 18 8.03 -29.48 28.89
C LYS A 18 8.36 -28.79 27.56
N ARG A 19 9.61 -28.84 27.09
CA ARG A 19 10.01 -28.31 25.77
C ARG A 19 9.31 -29.06 24.63
N LYS A 20 9.24 -30.38 24.71
CA LYS A 20 8.58 -31.21 23.70
C LYS A 20 7.08 -30.90 23.61
N ALA A 21 6.40 -30.80 24.76
CA ALA A 21 4.99 -30.42 24.81
C ALA A 21 4.73 -28.99 24.30
N GLN A 22 5.68 -28.06 24.48
CA GLN A 22 5.58 -26.71 23.95
C GLN A 22 5.76 -26.69 22.42
N ASN A 23 6.77 -27.39 21.90
CA ASN A 23 7.00 -27.50 20.46
C ASN A 23 5.82 -28.17 19.73
N GLU A 24 5.23 -29.22 20.32
CA GLU A 24 4.04 -29.89 19.77
C GLU A 24 2.80 -28.98 19.76
N LYS A 25 2.64 -28.11 20.76
CA LYS A 25 1.57 -27.09 20.77
C LYS A 25 1.79 -25.99 19.74
N GLU A 26 3.04 -25.59 19.51
CA GLU A 26 3.41 -24.60 18.50
C GLU A 26 3.29 -25.15 17.07
N SER A 27 3.62 -26.43 16.84
CA SER A 27 3.40 -27.08 15.54
C SER A 27 1.91 -27.23 15.21
N GLN A 28 1.08 -27.63 16.19
CA GLN A 28 -0.37 -27.72 16.02
C GLN A 28 -1.03 -26.35 15.73
N LYS A 29 -0.46 -25.24 16.22
CA LYS A 29 -0.93 -23.89 15.87
C LYS A 29 -0.59 -23.49 14.42
N ASN A 30 0.54 -23.97 13.88
CA ASN A 30 0.95 -23.68 12.51
C ASN A 30 0.12 -24.47 11.48
N ASP A 31 -0.19 -25.73 11.77
CA ASP A 31 -0.98 -26.59 10.88
C ASP A 31 -2.46 -26.17 10.81
N ASN A 32 -2.99 -25.58 11.88
CA ASN A 32 -4.36 -25.05 11.93
C ASN A 32 -4.52 -23.67 11.28
N LYS A 33 -3.47 -23.09 10.67
CA LYS A 33 -3.63 -21.85 9.93
C LYS A 33 -4.28 -22.18 8.58
N PRO A 34 -5.54 -21.76 8.33
CA PRO A 34 -6.20 -22.07 7.07
C PRO A 34 -5.37 -21.50 5.92
N ARG A 35 -4.87 -22.37 5.05
CA ARG A 35 -4.24 -21.94 3.78
C ARG A 35 -5.34 -21.28 2.97
N LYS A 36 -5.20 -19.99 2.68
CA LYS A 36 -6.15 -19.27 1.84
C LYS A 36 -6.03 -19.79 0.41
N PHE A 37 -6.87 -20.76 0.04
CA PHE A 37 -6.94 -21.25 -1.33
C PHE A 37 -7.67 -20.21 -2.20
N ARG A 38 -6.99 -19.67 -3.21
CA ARG A 38 -7.63 -18.88 -4.28
C ARG A 38 -8.10 -19.88 -5.34
N ILE A 39 -9.40 -20.17 -5.37
CA ILE A 39 -9.99 -20.97 -6.45
C ILE A 39 -10.03 -20.05 -7.68
N ILE A 40 -9.28 -20.40 -8.71
CA ILE A 40 -9.30 -19.71 -10.01
C ILE A 40 -10.06 -20.61 -10.98
N ASN A 41 -11.17 -20.11 -11.53
CA ASN A 41 -11.89 -20.81 -12.59
C ASN A 41 -11.03 -20.73 -13.86
N TYR A 42 -10.34 -21.83 -14.20
CA TYR A 42 -9.46 -21.89 -15.34
C TYR A 42 -10.22 -22.46 -16.55
N THR A 43 -10.62 -21.60 -17.49
CA THR A 43 -11.14 -22.03 -18.79
C THR A 43 -10.07 -21.87 -19.86
N SER A 44 -10.09 -22.68 -20.92
CA SER A 44 -9.08 -22.62 -22.00
C SER A 44 -8.99 -21.25 -22.68
N ARG A 45 -10.04 -20.43 -22.58
CA ARG A 45 -10.10 -19.04 -23.07
C ARG A 45 -9.35 -18.05 -22.17
N ASP A 46 -9.22 -18.36 -20.88
CA ASP A 46 -8.53 -17.53 -19.88
C ASP A 46 -7.01 -17.76 -19.85
N SER A 47 -6.52 -18.80 -20.52
CA SER A 47 -5.08 -19.17 -20.59
C SER A 47 -4.18 -18.03 -21.12
N LEU A 48 -4.72 -17.15 -21.96
CA LEU A 48 -4.01 -15.96 -22.49
C LEU A 48 -4.18 -14.73 -21.58
N VAL A 49 -5.24 -14.67 -20.78
CA VAL A 49 -5.58 -13.56 -19.88
C VAL A 49 -4.81 -13.66 -18.56
N ALA A 50 -4.52 -14.87 -18.08
CA ALA A 50 -3.74 -15.09 -16.86
C ALA A 50 -2.29 -14.57 -16.94
N LYS A 51 -1.71 -14.40 -18.14
CA LYS A 51 -0.40 -13.75 -18.32
C LYS A 51 -0.45 -12.22 -18.19
N ALA A 52 -1.65 -11.64 -18.12
CA ALA A 52 -1.89 -10.20 -18.11
C ALA A 52 -2.76 -9.77 -16.92
N GLU A 53 -2.72 -10.49 -15.78
CA GLU A 53 -3.11 -9.88 -14.50
C GLU A 53 -2.09 -8.76 -14.22
N LYS A 54 -2.37 -7.56 -14.75
CA LYS A 54 -1.59 -6.36 -14.46
C LYS A 54 -1.79 -6.05 -12.98
N ASP A 55 -0.71 -6.11 -12.21
CA ASP A 55 -0.73 -5.73 -10.82
C ASP A 55 -1.04 -4.23 -10.71
N PHE A 56 -2.09 -3.90 -9.96
CA PHE A 56 -2.44 -2.52 -9.65
C PHE A 56 -1.86 -2.13 -8.29
N PHE A 57 -1.29 -0.93 -8.24
CA PHE A 57 -0.83 -0.31 -7.01
C PHE A 57 -1.99 0.41 -6.33
N LEU A 58 -2.16 0.12 -5.04
CA LEU A 58 -3.14 0.76 -4.15
C LEU A 58 -2.43 1.84 -3.33
N TYR A 59 -3.00 3.04 -3.32
CA TYR A 59 -2.47 4.19 -2.60
C TYR A 59 -3.49 4.73 -1.62
N PHE A 60 -3.09 4.75 -0.36
CA PHE A 60 -3.88 5.25 0.75
C PHE A 60 -3.42 6.65 1.14
N CYS A 61 -4.34 7.47 1.64
CA CYS A 61 -4.03 8.75 2.23
C CYS A 61 -3.01 8.58 3.36
N PHE A 62 -1.95 9.38 3.35
CA PHE A 62 -0.91 9.34 4.38
C PHE A 62 -1.42 9.60 5.80
N LEU A 63 -2.57 10.27 5.92
CA LEU A 63 -3.14 10.69 7.20
C LEU A 63 -4.22 9.71 7.67
N CYS A 64 -5.36 9.62 6.98
CA CYS A 64 -6.48 8.79 7.45
C CYS A 64 -6.49 7.34 6.92
N GLY A 65 -5.57 6.97 6.03
CA GLY A 65 -5.54 5.63 5.44
C GLY A 65 -6.67 5.34 4.45
N PHE A 66 -7.45 6.33 4.02
CA PHE A 66 -8.48 6.15 3.00
C PHE A 66 -7.86 5.89 1.62
N ASN A 67 -8.40 4.92 0.87
CA ASN A 67 -7.93 4.64 -0.51
C ASN A 67 -8.21 5.85 -1.41
N CYS A 68 -7.17 6.46 -1.94
CA CYS A 68 -7.25 7.68 -2.74
C CYS A 68 -6.97 7.46 -4.22
N LEU A 69 -6.12 6.49 -4.56
CA LEU A 69 -5.71 6.21 -5.94
C LEU A 69 -5.42 4.72 -6.12
N ILE A 70 -5.93 4.16 -7.22
CA ILE A 70 -5.49 2.89 -7.76
C ILE A 70 -4.85 3.19 -9.11
N SER A 71 -3.64 2.71 -9.34
CA SER A 71 -2.89 2.95 -10.59
C SER A 71 -2.22 1.69 -11.07
N GLU A 72 -2.12 1.54 -12.39
CA GLU A 72 -1.29 0.50 -13.02
C GLU A 72 0.22 0.79 -12.84
N ILE A 73 0.61 2.05 -12.63
CA ILE A 73 2.02 2.46 -12.56
C ILE A 73 2.41 2.81 -11.12
N ASP A 74 3.63 2.46 -10.72
CA ASP A 74 4.18 2.90 -9.44
C ASP A 74 4.52 4.39 -9.50
N ILE A 75 3.93 5.18 -8.58
CA ILE A 75 4.14 6.62 -8.51
C ILE A 75 5.59 6.98 -8.16
N SER A 76 6.36 6.08 -7.55
CA SER A 76 7.77 6.34 -7.22
C SER A 76 8.66 6.40 -8.46
N HIS A 77 8.22 5.86 -9.59
CA HIS A 77 8.95 5.89 -10.85
C HIS A 77 8.54 7.08 -11.75
N LEU A 78 7.55 7.86 -11.33
CA LEU A 78 7.09 9.02 -12.09
C LEU A 78 8.01 10.22 -11.87
N PRO A 79 8.14 11.10 -12.87
CA PRO A 79 8.93 12.31 -12.72
C PRO A 79 8.29 13.25 -11.68
N THR A 80 9.15 13.96 -10.95
CA THR A 80 8.74 15.00 -10.00
C THR A 80 8.99 16.38 -10.60
N ARG A 81 8.15 17.34 -10.22
CA ARG A 81 8.27 18.73 -10.64
C ARG A 81 9.37 19.43 -9.85
N THR A 82 10.25 20.15 -10.54
CA THR A 82 11.41 20.83 -9.94
C THR A 82 11.03 21.98 -9.00
N THR A 83 9.87 22.59 -9.17
CA THR A 83 9.46 23.79 -8.41
C THR A 83 9.02 23.50 -6.98
N ASP A 84 8.41 22.34 -6.75
CA ASP A 84 7.76 21.99 -5.48
C ASP A 84 7.82 20.50 -5.13
N GLY A 85 8.52 19.68 -5.91
CA GLY A 85 8.68 18.26 -5.65
C GLY A 85 7.43 17.41 -5.92
N SER A 86 6.35 18.01 -6.43
CA SER A 86 5.11 17.31 -6.72
C SER A 86 5.31 16.23 -7.79
N ILE A 87 4.79 15.02 -7.54
CA ILE A 87 4.81 13.90 -8.48
C ILE A 87 3.87 14.21 -9.64
N ILE A 88 4.40 14.12 -10.86
CA ILE A 88 3.67 14.38 -12.10
C ILE A 88 2.97 13.10 -12.53
N TYR A 89 1.64 13.07 -12.41
CA TYR A 89 0.80 11.91 -12.71
C TYR A 89 0.06 12.06 -14.05
N PRO A 90 0.45 11.32 -15.10
CA PRO A 90 -0.14 11.42 -16.44
C PRO A 90 -1.43 10.60 -16.56
N PHE A 91 -2.51 11.08 -15.96
CA PHE A 91 -3.73 10.29 -15.79
C PHE A 91 -4.41 9.85 -17.11
N LYS A 92 -4.18 10.55 -18.23
CA LYS A 92 -4.74 10.15 -19.54
C LYS A 92 -4.07 8.92 -20.16
N ASN A 93 -2.80 8.68 -19.83
CA ASN A 93 -2.00 7.61 -20.44
C ASN A 93 -1.93 6.34 -19.57
N VAL A 94 -2.57 6.37 -18.40
CA VAL A 94 -2.44 5.33 -17.37
C VAL A 94 -3.82 4.84 -16.97
N VAL A 95 -3.99 3.52 -16.88
CA VAL A 95 -5.22 2.93 -16.33
C VAL A 95 -5.24 3.18 -14.82
N HIS A 96 -6.29 3.85 -14.35
CA HIS A 96 -6.35 4.30 -12.97
C HIS A 96 -7.77 4.53 -12.47
N LYS A 97 -7.93 4.59 -11.15
CA LYS A 97 -9.18 4.96 -10.48
C LYS A 97 -8.89 5.94 -9.35
N LYS A 98 -9.55 7.10 -9.39
CA LYS A 98 -9.39 8.19 -8.41
C LYS A 98 -10.55 8.17 -7.43
N PHE A 99 -10.25 8.28 -6.15
CA PHE A 99 -11.24 8.35 -5.06
C PHE A 99 -11.19 9.66 -4.30
N HIS A 100 -10.43 10.62 -4.80
CA HIS A 100 -10.27 11.96 -4.23
C HIS A 100 -11.23 12.98 -4.85
N LYS A 101 -11.31 14.16 -4.22
CA LYS A 101 -12.18 15.27 -4.66
C LYS A 101 -11.34 16.47 -5.06
N THR A 102 -11.55 16.97 -6.27
CA THR A 102 -10.99 18.25 -6.71
C THR A 102 -11.89 19.39 -6.26
N LYS A 103 -11.33 20.39 -5.57
CA LYS A 103 -12.01 21.64 -5.25
C LYS A 103 -12.19 22.48 -6.51
N LYS A 104 -13.37 23.11 -6.65
CA LYS A 104 -13.67 24.03 -7.76
C LYS A 104 -13.03 25.41 -7.58
N GLU A 105 -12.78 25.79 -6.33
CA GLU A 105 -12.05 27.00 -5.99
C GLU A 105 -10.58 26.82 -6.34
N HIS A 106 -10.00 27.88 -6.90
CA HIS A 106 -8.57 27.96 -7.18
C HIS A 106 -7.90 28.87 -6.17
N ILE A 107 -6.59 28.65 -6.03
CA ILE A 107 -5.68 29.57 -5.35
C ILE A 107 -4.62 30.03 -6.34
N LEU A 108 -4.05 31.19 -6.06
CA LEU A 108 -2.91 31.73 -6.79
C LEU A 108 -1.67 31.56 -5.92
N ILE A 109 -0.62 30.96 -6.48
CA ILE A 109 0.66 30.82 -5.82
C ILE A 109 1.68 31.66 -6.57
N GLN A 110 2.33 32.57 -5.87
CA GLN A 110 3.49 33.29 -6.40
C GLN A 110 4.72 32.40 -6.26
N ARG A 111 5.38 32.14 -7.40
CA ARG A 111 6.66 31.40 -7.43
C ARG A 111 7.82 32.39 -7.55
N ASN A 112 9.03 31.89 -7.28
CA ASN A 112 10.25 32.70 -7.19
C ASN A 112 10.59 33.52 -8.46
N ASN A 113 10.05 33.15 -9.62
CA ASN A 113 10.28 33.84 -10.90
C ASN A 113 9.20 34.88 -11.22
N GLU A 114 8.50 35.43 -10.22
CA GLU A 114 7.32 36.30 -10.38
C GLU A 114 6.13 35.67 -11.14
N ALA A 115 6.25 34.39 -11.51
CA ALA A 115 5.20 33.64 -12.16
C ALA A 115 4.09 33.31 -11.15
N ILE A 116 2.87 33.71 -11.51
CA ILE A 116 1.64 33.36 -10.79
C ILE A 116 1.13 32.03 -11.34
N GLU A 117 0.94 31.05 -10.46
CA GLU A 117 0.42 29.74 -10.80
C GLU A 117 -0.99 29.56 -10.21
N VAL A 118 -1.94 29.21 -11.07
CA VAL A 118 -3.30 28.83 -10.66
C VAL A 118 -3.30 27.37 -10.23
N GLN A 119 -3.84 27.07 -9.05
CA GLN A 119 -3.95 25.70 -8.55
C GLN A 119 -5.35 25.41 -8.00
N PHE A 120 -5.94 24.30 -8.44
CA PHE A 120 -7.16 23.72 -7.89
C PHE A 120 -6.78 22.54 -7.01
N ARG A 121 -7.02 22.65 -5.70
CA ARG A 121 -6.59 21.65 -4.72
C ARG A 121 -7.35 20.33 -4.89
N ILE A 122 -6.62 19.22 -4.82
CA ILE A 122 -7.17 17.88 -4.68
C ILE A 122 -7.10 17.48 -3.20
N LEU A 123 -8.23 17.06 -2.66
CA LEU A 123 -8.38 16.67 -1.27
C LEU A 123 -8.72 15.19 -1.15
N CYS A 124 -8.25 14.57 -0.06
CA CYS A 124 -8.78 13.29 0.39
C CYS A 124 -10.30 13.39 0.61
N LYS A 125 -11.06 12.38 0.18
CA LYS A 125 -12.52 12.40 0.29
C LYS A 125 -13.01 12.30 1.75
N GLU A 126 -12.27 11.61 2.61
CA GLU A 126 -12.64 11.40 4.02
C GLU A 126 -12.13 12.53 4.92
N CYS A 127 -10.81 12.66 5.08
CA CYS A 127 -10.22 13.62 6.03
C CYS A 127 -10.00 15.03 5.45
N GLN A 128 -10.29 15.23 4.16
CA GLN A 128 -10.14 16.51 3.46
C GLN A 128 -8.71 17.09 3.44
N VAL A 129 -7.69 16.31 3.82
CA VAL A 129 -6.30 16.74 3.72
C VAL A 129 -5.91 16.98 2.25
N PRO A 130 -5.16 18.05 1.94
CA PRO A 130 -4.62 18.26 0.61
C PRO A 130 -3.64 17.14 0.22
N ILE A 131 -3.90 16.49 -0.91
CA ILE A 131 -3.06 15.41 -1.46
C ILE A 131 -2.44 15.77 -2.81
N GLY A 132 -2.86 16.89 -3.42
CA GLY A 132 -2.31 17.35 -4.67
C GLY A 132 -3.07 18.55 -5.24
N TYR A 133 -2.87 18.82 -6.52
CA TYR A 133 -3.57 19.87 -7.25
C TYR A 133 -3.57 19.61 -8.77
N VAL A 134 -4.39 20.39 -9.47
CA VAL A 134 -4.36 20.55 -10.93
C VAL A 134 -4.27 22.02 -11.31
N ASN A 135 -3.74 22.33 -12.49
CA ASN A 135 -3.59 23.72 -12.94
C ASN A 135 -4.83 24.22 -13.69
N CYS A 136 -5.64 23.30 -14.22
CA CYS A 136 -6.88 23.60 -14.90
C CYS A 136 -7.91 22.50 -14.64
N LEU A 137 -9.19 22.88 -14.57
CA LEU A 137 -10.33 21.97 -14.48
C LEU A 137 -10.85 21.53 -15.86
N SER A 138 -10.29 22.04 -16.96
CA SER A 138 -10.67 21.62 -18.31
C SER A 138 -10.36 20.14 -18.54
N GLU A 139 -11.16 19.50 -19.37
CA GLU A 139 -10.96 18.09 -19.77
C GLU A 139 -9.64 17.89 -20.54
N ASP A 140 -9.09 18.96 -21.11
CA ASP A 140 -7.80 18.98 -21.79
C ASP A 140 -6.62 18.81 -20.84
N ASN A 141 -6.79 19.14 -19.55
CA ASN A 141 -5.73 18.94 -18.59
C ASN A 141 -5.35 17.46 -18.55
N SER A 142 -4.07 17.17 -18.72
CA SER A 142 -3.57 15.81 -18.89
C SER A 142 -2.78 15.32 -17.67
N LEU A 143 -2.50 16.23 -16.73
CA LEU A 143 -1.61 16.00 -15.60
C LEU A 143 -2.30 16.31 -14.27
N ILE A 144 -2.01 15.47 -13.28
CA ILE A 144 -2.30 15.73 -11.88
C ILE A 144 -0.95 15.84 -11.15
N TYR A 145 -0.84 16.80 -10.25
CA TYR A 145 0.35 16.96 -9.41
C TYR A 145 0.01 16.48 -8.01
N TYR A 146 0.53 15.33 -7.60
CA TYR A 146 0.37 14.83 -6.23
C TYR A 146 1.54 15.27 -5.38
N TYR A 147 1.32 15.59 -4.10
CA TYR A 147 2.43 15.85 -3.20
C TYR A 147 3.23 14.58 -2.93
N ASP A 148 4.51 14.74 -2.63
CA ASP A 148 5.41 13.64 -2.25
C ASP A 148 4.90 12.86 -1.03
N TYR A 149 4.30 13.55 -0.07
CA TYR A 149 3.72 12.97 1.14
C TYR A 149 2.28 12.47 0.95
N ALA A 150 1.66 12.62 -0.23
CA ALA A 150 0.22 12.41 -0.39
C ALA A 150 -0.24 10.98 -0.06
N PHE A 151 0.60 9.99 -0.38
CA PHE A 151 0.21 8.58 -0.42
C PHE A 151 1.16 7.64 0.29
N VAL A 152 0.60 6.55 0.81
CA VAL A 152 1.32 5.38 1.32
C VAL A 152 0.79 4.10 0.65
N ARG A 153 1.67 3.11 0.40
CA ARG A 153 1.29 1.82 -0.22
C ARG A 153 0.60 0.85 0.75
N ASP A 154 0.76 1.07 2.05
CA ASP A 154 0.18 0.23 3.10
C ASP A 154 -0.68 1.11 4.00
N GLN A 155 -1.93 0.72 4.19
CA GLN A 155 -2.89 1.46 5.01
C GLN A 155 -2.40 1.60 6.46
N THR A 156 -1.66 0.62 6.98
CA THR A 156 -1.12 0.64 8.35
C THR A 156 -0.04 1.70 8.58
N LYS A 157 0.56 2.22 7.50
CA LYS A 157 1.57 3.29 7.57
C LYS A 157 0.96 4.69 7.59
N SER A 158 -0.37 4.79 7.53
CA SER A 158 -1.04 6.08 7.68
C SER A 158 -0.96 6.56 9.12
N LYS A 159 -0.68 7.85 9.31
CA LYS A 159 -0.60 8.48 10.64
C LYS A 159 -1.96 9.07 10.95
N PHE A 160 -2.76 8.40 11.77
CA PHE A 160 -4.08 8.92 12.10
C PHE A 160 -3.94 10.28 12.79
N LEU A 161 -4.91 11.17 12.55
CA LEU A 161 -4.83 12.56 13.02
C LEU A 161 -4.77 12.65 14.56
N SER A 162 -5.27 11.63 15.28
CA SER A 162 -5.12 11.49 16.73
C SER A 162 -3.68 11.37 17.19
N ASP A 163 -2.81 10.77 16.37
CA ASP A 163 -1.46 10.39 16.74
C ASP A 163 -0.47 11.55 16.53
N VAL A 164 -0.89 12.62 15.85
CA VAL A 164 -0.08 13.82 15.56
C VAL A 164 -0.33 14.94 16.58
N LEU A 165 -1.40 14.83 17.39
CA LEU A 165 -1.76 15.81 18.43
C LEU A 165 -1.32 15.40 19.85
N LEU A 166 -0.47 14.37 19.97
CA LEU A 166 0.18 13.93 21.21
C LEU A 166 1.67 14.28 21.16
#